data_AF-A0A934GVY9-F1
#
_entry.id   AF-A0A934GVY9-F1
#
_cell.length_a   1.000
_cell.length_b   1.000
_cell.length_c   1.000
_cell.angle_alpha   90.00
_cell.angle_beta   90.00
_cell.angle_gamma   90.00
#
_symmetry.space_group_name_H-M   'P 1'
#
loop_
_entity.id
_entity.type
_entity.pdbx_description
1 polymer ?
#
loop_
_entity_poly.entity_id
_entity_poly.type
_entity_poly.pdbx_seq_one_letter_code
_entity_poly.pdbx_strand_id
1 'polypeptide(L)'
;LKSEIEEQTNQAALGKGQKALFALAFLAVFREGIELALFLLAARLTSSPLQTVSGALLGLSGAAVLGWILFTSTMRLSLRNFFGATNILLIIFAAGLVGLGVHEFNEAGIIPSVIEHVWDLNGILSDKSEVGLLLKALVGYNGNPSLTEVGAYVSYLVVLVIILVTQRKKQNPASVTTR
;
A
#
# COMPACT_ATOMS: atom_id res chain seq x y z
N LEU A 1 23.87 15.61 -28.82
CA LEU A 1 22.64 15.96 -28.06
C LEU A 1 21.91 14.74 -27.48
N LYS A 2 21.12 13.93 -28.21
CA LYS A 2 20.44 12.76 -27.60
C LYS A 2 21.42 11.66 -27.15
N SER A 3 22.37 11.27 -28.02
CA SER A 3 23.40 10.28 -27.64
C SER A 3 24.33 10.78 -26.55
N GLU A 4 24.51 12.09 -26.44
CA GLU A 4 25.40 12.73 -25.46
C GLU A 4 24.75 12.80 -24.07
N ILE A 5 23.42 12.98 -24.01
CA ILE A 5 22.65 12.81 -22.77
C ILE A 5 22.58 11.32 -22.39
N GLU A 6 22.40 10.41 -23.35
CA GLU A 6 22.43 8.97 -23.10
C GLU A 6 23.80 8.51 -22.59
N GLU A 7 24.89 9.03 -23.15
CA GLU A 7 26.27 8.71 -22.77
C GLU A 7 26.67 9.33 -21.43
N GLN A 8 26.27 10.58 -21.14
CA GLN A 8 26.48 11.20 -19.82
C GLN A 8 25.61 10.54 -18.73
N THR A 9 24.39 10.10 -19.06
CA THR A 9 23.52 9.34 -18.14
C THR A 9 24.09 7.94 -17.90
N ASN A 10 24.62 7.27 -18.93
CA ASN A 10 25.31 5.99 -18.78
C ASN A 10 26.61 6.14 -17.98
N GLN A 11 27.42 7.18 -18.22
CA GLN A 11 28.66 7.40 -17.46
C GLN A 11 28.38 7.73 -15.97
N ALA A 12 27.33 8.49 -15.67
CA ALA A 12 26.89 8.74 -14.30
C ALA A 12 26.34 7.46 -13.62
N ALA A 13 25.67 6.59 -14.38
CA ALA A 13 25.20 5.28 -13.92
C ALA A 13 26.35 4.27 -13.69
N LEU A 14 27.40 4.31 -14.53
CA LEU A 14 28.47 3.31 -14.56
C LEU A 14 29.57 3.53 -13.49
N GLY A 15 29.79 4.75 -12.98
CA GLY A 15 30.89 5.00 -12.02
C GLY A 15 30.56 4.78 -10.53
N LYS A 16 29.40 5.26 -10.07
CA LYS A 16 28.93 5.16 -8.66
C LYS A 16 27.51 4.57 -8.54
N GLY A 17 26.71 4.64 -9.60
CA GLY A 17 25.32 4.19 -9.63
C GLY A 17 25.16 2.66 -9.59
N GLN A 18 26.04 1.89 -10.25
CA GLN A 18 25.92 0.43 -10.27
C GLN A 18 25.97 -0.22 -8.89
N LYS A 19 26.92 0.19 -8.03
CA LYS A 19 27.01 -0.33 -6.66
C LYS A 19 25.80 0.08 -5.81
N ALA A 20 25.29 1.30 -6.02
CA ALA A 20 24.10 1.80 -5.33
C ALA A 20 22.82 1.09 -5.79
N LEU A 21 22.64 0.86 -7.10
CA LEU A 21 21.51 0.12 -7.66
C LEU A 21 21.55 -1.35 -7.25
N PHE A 22 22.73 -1.97 -7.27
CA PHE A 22 22.92 -3.32 -6.74
C PHE A 22 22.55 -3.38 -5.25
N ALA A 23 23.08 -2.47 -4.43
CA ALA A 23 22.77 -2.42 -3.01
C ALA A 23 21.28 -2.18 -2.75
N LEU A 24 20.64 -1.29 -3.51
CA LEU A 24 19.21 -1.01 -3.42
C LEU A 24 18.38 -2.26 -3.73
N ALA A 25 18.67 -2.93 -4.84
CA ALA A 25 17.98 -4.15 -5.24
C ALA A 25 18.22 -5.29 -4.23
N PHE A 26 19.47 -5.47 -3.78
CA PHE A 26 19.83 -6.46 -2.78
C PHE A 26 19.11 -6.21 -1.45
N LEU A 27 19.15 -4.99 -0.92
CA LEU A 27 18.49 -4.63 0.34
C LEU A 27 16.97 -4.76 0.24
N ALA A 28 16.37 -4.39 -0.90
CA ALA A 28 14.95 -4.59 -1.13
C ALA A 28 14.59 -6.08 -1.06
N VAL A 29 15.27 -6.94 -1.83
CA VAL A 29 15.01 -8.40 -1.83
C VAL A 29 15.30 -9.02 -0.46
N PHE A 30 16.38 -8.59 0.19
CA PHE A 30 16.76 -9.08 1.52
C PHE A 30 15.70 -8.73 2.57
N ARG A 31 15.18 -7.50 2.56
CA ARG A 31 14.09 -7.07 3.45
C ARG A 31 12.85 -7.95 3.27
N GLU A 32 12.38 -8.11 2.04
CA GLU A 32 11.20 -8.95 1.74
C GLU A 32 11.43 -10.42 2.16
N GLY A 33 12.65 -10.93 1.98
CA GLY A 33 13.04 -12.27 2.44
C GLY A 33 13.01 -12.42 3.96
N ILE A 34 13.49 -11.41 4.71
CA ILE A 34 13.41 -11.41 6.18
C ILE A 34 11.96 -11.34 6.65
N GLU A 35 11.15 -10.46 6.07
CA GLU A 35 9.72 -10.33 6.41
C GLU A 35 9.01 -11.68 6.23
N LEU A 36 9.23 -12.38 5.10
CA LEU A 36 8.69 -13.72 4.87
C LEU A 36 9.16 -14.73 5.92
N ALA A 37 10.46 -14.75 6.26
CA ALA A 37 11.00 -15.65 7.26
C ALA A 37 10.40 -15.41 8.66
N LEU A 38 10.22 -14.14 9.04
CA LEU A 38 9.59 -13.76 10.31
C LEU A 38 8.11 -14.14 10.34
N PHE A 39 7.37 -13.97 9.24
CA PHE A 39 5.98 -14.42 9.16
C PHE A 39 5.85 -15.94 9.26
N LEU A 40 6.73 -16.70 8.60
CA LEU A 40 6.76 -18.16 8.71
C LEU A 40 7.12 -18.62 10.13
N LEU A 41 8.04 -17.92 10.80
CA LEU A 41 8.36 -18.19 12.20
C LEU A 41 7.14 -17.93 13.11
N ALA A 42 6.46 -16.79 12.95
CA ALA A 42 5.25 -16.46 13.71
C ALA A 42 4.12 -17.48 13.47
N ALA A 43 3.93 -17.89 12.21
CA ALA A 43 2.97 -18.95 11.86
C ALA A 43 3.34 -20.28 12.52
N ARG A 44 4.63 -20.62 12.57
CA ARG A 44 5.11 -21.86 13.20
C ARG A 44 4.87 -21.89 14.71
N LEU A 45 4.89 -20.73 15.37
CA LEU A 45 4.62 -20.60 16.81
C LEU A 45 3.14 -20.77 17.17
N THR A 46 2.24 -20.55 16.22
CA THR A 46 0.78 -20.55 16.43
C THR A 46 0.09 -21.78 15.81
N SER A 47 0.77 -22.49 14.89
CA SER A 47 0.20 -23.61 14.12
C SER A 47 1.07 -24.87 14.16
N SER A 48 0.47 -26.02 13.84
CA SER A 48 1.20 -27.29 13.70
C SER A 48 2.23 -27.23 12.55
N PRO A 49 3.31 -28.04 12.58
CA PRO A 49 4.33 -28.00 11.52
C PRO A 49 3.76 -28.31 10.13
N LEU A 50 2.86 -29.30 10.04
CA LEU A 50 2.24 -29.68 8.78
C LEU A 50 1.35 -28.56 8.21
N GLN A 51 0.54 -27.90 9.04
CA GLN A 51 -0.28 -26.75 8.62
C GLN A 51 0.58 -25.56 8.18
N THR A 52 1.71 -25.32 8.87
CA THR A 52 2.61 -24.21 8.54
C THR A 52 3.25 -24.44 7.16
N VAL A 53 3.75 -25.65 6.89
CA VAL A 53 4.38 -25.99 5.61
C VAL A 53 3.36 -26.01 4.48
N SER A 54 2.18 -26.61 4.68
CA SER A 54 1.14 -26.63 3.66
C SER A 54 0.63 -25.22 3.35
N GLY A 55 0.40 -24.39 4.38
CA GLY A 55 0.01 -22.99 4.22
C GLY A 55 1.08 -22.18 3.50
N ALA A 56 2.37 -22.37 3.82
CA ALA A 56 3.48 -21.70 3.15
C ALA A 56 3.57 -22.07 1.67
N LEU A 57 3.42 -23.36 1.33
CA LEU A 57 3.45 -23.82 -0.07
C LEU A 57 2.25 -23.32 -0.87
N LEU A 58 1.06 -23.33 -0.28
CA LEU A 58 -0.15 -22.79 -0.89
C LEU A 58 -0.01 -21.28 -1.13
N GLY A 59 0.46 -20.54 -0.11
CA GLY A 59 0.71 -19.11 -0.21
C GLY A 59 1.75 -18.76 -1.26
N LEU A 60 2.88 -19.47 -1.29
CA LEU A 60 3.93 -19.29 -2.30
C LEU A 60 3.42 -19.59 -3.71
N SER A 61 2.67 -20.66 -3.88
CA SER A 61 2.07 -21.02 -5.17
C SER A 61 1.07 -19.96 -5.62
N GLY A 62 0.21 -19.48 -4.71
CA GLY A 62 -0.71 -18.38 -4.98
C GLY A 62 0.00 -17.10 -5.37
N ALA A 63 1.05 -16.73 -4.64
CA ALA A 63 1.88 -15.56 -4.94
C ALA A 63 2.56 -15.67 -6.32
N ALA A 64 3.07 -16.85 -6.69
CA ALA A 64 3.66 -17.09 -8.00
C ALA A 64 2.63 -16.94 -9.13
N VAL A 65 1.42 -17.49 -8.96
CA VAL A 65 0.32 -17.37 -9.93
C VAL A 65 -0.14 -15.91 -10.06
N LEU A 66 -0.36 -15.22 -8.95
CA LEU A 66 -0.74 -13.81 -8.95
C LEU A 66 0.35 -12.93 -9.58
N GLY A 67 1.62 -13.17 -9.22
CA GLY A 67 2.77 -12.49 -9.79
C GLY A 67 2.88 -12.70 -11.30
N TRP A 68 2.65 -13.93 -11.77
CA TRP A 68 2.56 -14.22 -13.20
C TRP A 68 1.43 -13.43 -13.86
N ILE A 69 0.20 -13.51 -13.34
CA ILE A 69 -0.97 -12.79 -13.88
C ILE A 69 -0.71 -11.29 -13.95
N LEU A 70 -0.15 -10.70 -12.90
CA LEU A 70 0.20 -9.29 -12.86
C LEU A 70 1.28 -8.95 -13.88
N PHE A 71 2.31 -9.78 -14.03
CA PHE A 71 3.37 -9.58 -15.01
C PHE A 71 2.83 -9.58 -16.45
N THR A 72 2.06 -10.61 -16.85
CA THR A 72 1.45 -10.66 -18.20
C THR A 72 0.45 -9.52 -18.43
N SER A 73 -0.35 -9.16 -17.42
CA SER A 73 -1.33 -8.09 -17.53
C SER A 73 -0.67 -6.71 -17.65
N THR A 74 0.41 -6.46 -16.88
CA THR A 74 1.09 -5.17 -16.85
C THR A 74 1.84 -4.88 -18.16
N MET A 75 2.34 -5.91 -18.87
CA MET A 75 2.94 -5.73 -20.20
C MET A 75 1.98 -5.14 -21.25
N ARG A 76 0.67 -5.22 -21.04
CA ARG A 76 -0.37 -4.68 -21.95
C ARG A 76 -0.99 -3.37 -21.48
N LEU A 77 -0.69 -2.93 -20.25
CA LEU A 77 -1.25 -1.71 -19.66
C LEU A 77 -0.33 -0.52 -19.92
N SER A 78 -0.91 0.64 -20.19
CA SER A 78 -0.12 1.86 -20.20
C SER A 78 0.40 2.14 -18.78
N LEU A 79 1.69 2.47 -18.66
CA LEU A 79 2.31 2.82 -17.38
C LEU A 79 1.51 3.91 -16.64
N ARG A 80 0.95 4.86 -17.38
CA ARG A 80 0.09 5.92 -16.83
C ARG A 80 -1.15 5.36 -16.11
N ASN A 81 -1.84 4.40 -16.71
CA ASN A 81 -3.05 3.82 -16.11
C ASN A 81 -2.68 2.93 -14.91
N PHE A 82 -1.57 2.19 -15.00
CA PHE A 82 -1.04 1.41 -13.89
C PHE A 82 -0.73 2.29 -12.67
N PHE A 83 0.10 3.33 -12.85
CA PHE A 83 0.42 4.26 -11.76
C PHE A 83 -0.80 5.03 -11.25
N GLY A 84 -1.77 5.32 -12.11
CA GLY A 84 -3.04 5.92 -11.69
C GLY A 84 -3.81 5.01 -10.73
N ALA A 85 -3.98 3.74 -11.09
CA ALA A 85 -4.69 2.76 -10.29
C ALA A 85 -3.96 2.45 -8.98
N THR A 86 -2.65 2.22 -9.03
CA THR A 86 -1.86 1.94 -7.81
C THR A 86 -1.83 3.14 -6.88
N ASN A 87 -1.74 4.37 -7.39
CA ASN A 87 -1.83 5.56 -6.54
C ASN A 87 -3.18 5.64 -5.83
N ILE A 88 -4.30 5.39 -6.52
CA ILE A 88 -5.62 5.39 -5.87
C ILE A 88 -5.68 4.33 -4.76
N LEU A 89 -5.17 3.13 -5.04
CA LEU A 89 -5.11 2.06 -4.04
C LEU A 89 -4.26 2.47 -2.82
N LEU A 90 -3.08 3.04 -3.04
CA LEU A 90 -2.18 3.50 -1.99
C LEU A 90 -2.81 4.60 -1.13
N ILE A 91 -3.62 5.48 -1.73
CA ILE A 91 -4.35 6.52 -1.02
C ILE A 91 -5.39 5.92 -0.06
N ILE A 92 -6.16 4.95 -0.53
CA ILE A 92 -7.17 4.25 0.28
C ILE A 92 -6.49 3.47 1.41
N PHE A 93 -5.41 2.77 1.10
CA PHE A 93 -4.62 2.03 2.08
C PHE A 93 -4.05 2.96 3.16
N ALA A 94 -3.47 4.10 2.77
CA ALA A 94 -2.95 5.08 3.72
C ALA A 94 -4.05 5.70 4.59
N ALA A 95 -5.23 5.98 4.02
CA ALA A 95 -6.39 6.42 4.79
C ALA A 95 -6.79 5.37 5.84
N GLY A 96 -6.77 4.09 5.46
CA GLY A 96 -7.04 2.97 6.35
C GLY A 96 -6.05 2.86 7.50
N LEU A 97 -4.75 3.03 7.22
CA LEU A 97 -3.71 3.06 8.26
C LEU A 97 -3.87 4.25 9.21
N VAL A 98 -4.31 5.41 8.72
CA VAL A 98 -4.60 6.56 9.57
C VAL A 98 -5.78 6.27 10.50
N GLY A 99 -6.87 5.71 9.97
CA GLY A 99 -8.03 5.29 10.78
C GLY A 99 -7.63 4.28 11.85
N LEU A 100 -6.85 3.25 11.48
CA LEU A 100 -6.32 2.26 12.42
C LEU A 100 -5.43 2.90 13.49
N GLY A 101 -4.53 3.82 13.11
CA GLY A 101 -3.70 4.53 14.08
C GLY A 101 -4.53 5.34 15.09
N VAL A 102 -5.61 6.00 14.64
CA VAL A 102 -6.53 6.69 15.55
C VAL A 102 -7.27 5.71 16.45
N HIS A 103 -7.67 4.55 15.95
CA HIS A 103 -8.27 3.49 16.74
C HIS A 103 -7.35 3.04 17.89
N GLU A 104 -6.07 2.75 17.61
CA GLU A 104 -5.08 2.39 18.63
C GLU A 104 -4.88 3.53 19.65
N PHE A 105 -4.93 4.80 19.21
CA PHE A 105 -4.90 5.95 20.12
C PHE A 105 -6.17 6.13 20.95
N ASN A 106 -7.32 5.70 20.44
CA ASN A 106 -8.56 5.63 21.21
C ASN A 106 -8.45 4.56 22.30
N GLU A 107 -7.96 3.38 21.97
CA GLU A 107 -7.73 2.29 22.93
C GLU A 107 -6.68 2.65 24.00
N ALA A 108 -5.64 3.38 23.62
CA ALA A 108 -4.63 3.90 24.54
C ALA A 108 -5.13 5.07 25.43
N GLY A 109 -6.36 5.57 25.20
CA GLY A 109 -6.95 6.69 25.95
C GLY A 109 -6.33 8.07 25.64
N ILE A 110 -5.54 8.19 24.57
CA ILE A 110 -4.90 9.45 24.15
C ILE A 110 -5.90 10.33 23.39
N ILE A 111 -6.70 9.72 22.52
CA ILE A 111 -7.76 10.40 21.78
C ILE A 111 -9.11 9.90 22.33
N PRO A 112 -10.03 10.78 22.77
CA PRO A 112 -11.34 10.35 23.23
C PRO A 112 -12.21 9.90 22.04
N SER A 113 -12.82 8.72 22.14
CA SER A 113 -13.85 8.25 21.23
C SER A 113 -15.14 9.04 21.48
N VAL A 114 -15.34 10.14 20.74
CA VAL A 114 -16.52 11.02 20.90
C VAL A 114 -17.84 10.25 20.76
N ILE A 115 -17.89 9.32 19.80
CA ILE A 115 -18.94 8.31 19.66
C ILE A 115 -18.21 6.99 19.39
N GLU A 116 -18.43 5.99 20.24
CA GLU A 116 -17.72 4.70 20.16
C GLU A 116 -18.11 3.90 18.92
N HIS A 117 -19.38 3.94 18.54
CA HIS A 117 -19.91 3.14 17.43
C HIS A 117 -20.80 4.00 16.54
N VAL A 118 -20.26 4.46 15.41
CA VAL A 118 -21.04 5.24 14.43
C VAL A 118 -21.98 4.34 13.64
N TRP A 119 -21.54 3.11 13.36
CA TRP A 119 -22.33 2.04 12.74
C TRP A 119 -21.89 0.69 13.29
N ASP A 120 -22.69 -0.35 13.01
CA ASP A 120 -22.33 -1.74 13.28
C ASP A 120 -22.67 -2.61 12.06
N LEU A 121 -21.63 -3.06 11.36
CA LEU A 121 -21.70 -3.95 10.20
C LEU A 121 -21.25 -5.38 10.54
N ASN A 122 -20.92 -5.66 11.80
CA ASN A 122 -20.40 -6.96 12.21
C ASN A 122 -21.41 -8.10 12.00
N GLY A 123 -22.72 -7.77 11.95
CA GLY A 123 -23.77 -8.73 11.62
C GLY A 123 -23.76 -9.22 10.17
N ILE A 124 -23.16 -8.47 9.23
CA ILE A 124 -23.04 -8.84 7.81
C ILE A 124 -21.62 -9.31 7.51
N LEU A 125 -20.63 -8.53 7.94
CA LEU A 125 -19.22 -8.80 7.73
C LEU A 125 -18.45 -8.41 9.00
N SER A 126 -18.12 -9.41 9.81
CA SER A 126 -17.31 -9.17 11.00
C SER A 126 -15.90 -8.75 10.60
N ASP A 127 -15.39 -7.72 11.27
CA ASP A 127 -14.01 -7.27 11.23
C ASP A 127 -12.98 -8.31 11.73
N LYS A 128 -13.45 -9.35 12.44
CA LYS A 128 -12.67 -10.51 12.91
C LYS A 128 -12.74 -11.72 11.97
N SER A 129 -13.59 -11.68 10.94
CA SER A 129 -13.61 -12.72 9.91
C SER A 129 -12.34 -12.65 9.06
N GLU A 130 -11.94 -13.75 8.42
CA GLU A 130 -10.76 -13.77 7.55
C GLU A 130 -10.84 -12.70 6.45
N VAL A 131 -12.02 -12.54 5.84
CA VAL A 131 -12.30 -11.50 4.84
C VAL A 131 -12.29 -10.11 5.46
N GLY A 132 -12.86 -9.96 6.66
CA GLY A 132 -12.85 -8.70 7.40
C GLY A 132 -11.45 -8.22 7.73
N LEU A 133 -10.56 -9.12 8.16
CA LEU A 133 -9.16 -8.82 8.43
C LEU A 133 -8.40 -8.43 7.16
N LEU A 134 -8.66 -9.10 6.04
CA LEU A 134 -8.08 -8.71 4.75
C LEU A 134 -8.52 -7.30 4.35
N LEU A 135 -9.80 -6.97 4.50
CA LEU A 135 -10.32 -5.63 4.20
C LEU A 135 -9.83 -4.58 5.20
N LYS A 136 -9.69 -4.95 6.48
CA LYS A 136 -9.08 -4.10 7.51
C LYS A 136 -7.66 -3.75 7.12
N ALA A 137 -6.88 -4.73 6.66
CA ALA A 137 -5.52 -4.51 6.19
C ALA A 137 -5.46 -3.72 4.87
N LEU A 138 -6.30 -4.01 3.87
CA LEU A 138 -6.24 -3.39 2.54
C LEU A 138 -6.82 -1.98 2.47
N VAL A 139 -7.95 -1.74 3.13
CA VAL A 139 -8.71 -0.48 3.00
C VAL A 139 -9.03 0.20 4.33
N GLY A 140 -8.62 -0.39 5.45
CA GLY A 140 -8.96 0.10 6.79
C GLY A 140 -10.40 -0.18 7.19
N TYR A 141 -10.99 -1.28 6.69
CA TYR A 141 -12.33 -1.69 7.11
C TYR A 141 -12.42 -1.88 8.63
N ASN A 142 -13.42 -1.23 9.22
CA ASN A 142 -13.82 -1.43 10.61
C ASN A 142 -15.34 -1.62 10.63
N GLY A 143 -15.79 -2.73 11.23
CA GLY A 143 -17.20 -3.07 11.34
C GLY A 143 -17.96 -2.15 12.29
N ASN A 144 -17.26 -1.53 13.24
CA ASN A 144 -17.84 -0.70 14.28
C ASN A 144 -16.90 0.44 14.72
N PRO A 145 -16.55 1.37 13.80
CA PRO A 145 -15.58 2.43 14.08
C PRO A 145 -16.17 3.55 14.94
N SER A 146 -15.26 4.21 15.65
CA SER A 146 -15.57 5.44 16.36
C SER A 146 -15.65 6.66 15.42
N LEU A 147 -16.31 7.73 15.86
CA LEU A 147 -16.42 8.97 15.07
C LEU A 147 -15.06 9.59 14.77
N THR A 148 -14.11 9.46 15.69
CA THR A 148 -12.74 9.94 15.52
C THR A 148 -11.98 9.18 14.45
N GLU A 149 -12.16 7.87 14.34
CA GLU A 149 -11.58 7.06 13.25
C GLU A 149 -12.14 7.45 11.88
N VAL A 150 -13.46 7.58 11.78
CA VAL A 150 -14.14 7.97 10.53
C VAL A 150 -13.71 9.38 10.13
N GLY A 151 -13.68 10.31 11.10
CA GLY A 151 -13.21 11.66 10.90
C GLY A 151 -11.76 11.72 10.42
N ALA A 152 -10.87 10.92 11.02
CA ALA A 152 -9.47 10.83 10.62
C ALA A 152 -9.33 10.30 9.18
N TYR A 153 -10.03 9.20 8.86
CA TYR A 153 -10.04 8.61 7.52
C TYR A 153 -10.51 9.61 6.46
N VAL A 154 -11.67 10.25 6.69
CA VAL A 154 -12.25 11.22 5.74
C VAL A 154 -11.38 12.47 5.64
N SER A 155 -10.88 12.98 6.76
CA SER A 155 -10.02 14.18 6.75
C SER A 155 -8.73 13.94 5.95
N TYR A 156 -8.11 12.77 6.08
CA TYR A 156 -6.94 12.38 5.29
C TYR A 156 -7.26 12.42 3.78
N LEU A 157 -8.37 11.79 3.37
CA LEU A 157 -8.78 11.79 1.96
C LEU A 157 -9.09 13.20 1.46
N VAL A 158 -9.81 14.02 2.22
CA VAL A 158 -10.17 15.38 1.84
C VAL A 158 -8.93 16.24 1.67
N VAL A 159 -8.02 16.24 2.65
CA VAL A 159 -6.76 17.00 2.58
C VAL A 159 -5.94 16.56 1.36
N LEU A 160 -5.83 15.26 1.14
CA LEU A 160 -5.06 14.74 0.02
C LEU A 160 -5.68 15.12 -1.34
N VAL A 161 -7.00 15.01 -1.49
CA VAL A 161 -7.71 15.42 -2.70
C VAL A 161 -7.52 16.92 -2.96
N ILE A 162 -7.61 17.77 -1.92
CA ILE A 162 -7.36 19.21 -2.04
C ILE A 162 -5.93 19.46 -2.55
N ILE A 163 -4.94 18.78 -1.98
CA ILE A 163 -3.53 18.90 -2.40
C ILE A 163 -3.38 18.47 -3.86
N LEU A 164 -3.92 17.30 -4.24
CA LEU A 164 -3.81 16.77 -5.61
C LEU A 164 -4.49 17.67 -6.65
N VAL A 165 -5.67 18.21 -6.34
CA VAL A 165 -6.39 19.14 -7.23
C VAL A 165 -5.62 20.46 -7.38
N THR A 166 -5.06 20.97 -6.28
CA THR A 166 -4.27 22.21 -6.29
C THR A 166 -2.97 22.04 -7.08
N GLN A 167 -2.28 20.91 -6.93
CA GLN A 167 -1.07 20.61 -7.70
C GLN A 167 -1.35 20.42 -9.20
N ARG A 168 -2.45 19.75 -9.57
CA ARG A 168 -2.86 19.62 -10.98
C ARG A 168 -3.10 20.97 -11.65
N LYS A 169 -3.75 21.92 -10.96
CA LYS A 169 -3.94 23.29 -11.47
C LYS A 169 -2.61 24.02 -11.70
N LYS A 170 -1.63 23.84 -10.80
CA LYS A 170 -0.31 24.48 -10.92
C LYS A 170 0.53 23.90 -12.07
N GLN A 171 0.35 22.63 -12.39
CA GLN A 171 1.05 21.95 -13.51
C GLN A 171 0.38 22.18 -14.87
N ASN A 172 -0.87 22.63 -14.89
CA ASN A 172 -1.62 22.91 -16.11
C ASN A 172 -2.08 24.38 -16.16
N PRO A 173 -1.16 25.38 -16.08
CA PRO A 173 -1.51 26.73 -16.46
C PRO A 173 -1.75 26.69 -17.96
N ALA A 174 -2.95 27.06 -18.40
CA ALA A 174 -3.36 27.01 -19.79
C ALA A 174 -2.23 27.44 -20.73
N SER A 175 -2.05 26.69 -21.83
CA SER A 175 -1.35 27.13 -23.04
C SER A 175 -1.70 28.59 -23.31
N VAL A 176 -0.82 29.49 -22.86
CA VAL A 176 -0.99 30.93 -23.03
C VAL A 176 -0.89 31.16 -24.53
N THR A 177 -2.06 31.33 -25.10
CA THR A 177 -2.41 31.86 -26.41
C THR A 177 -1.20 32.46 -27.14
N THR A 178 -0.55 31.69 -28.01
CA THR A 178 0.20 32.26 -29.12
C THR A 178 -0.82 32.86 -30.09
N ARG A 179 -0.98 34.18 -30.02
CA ARG A 179 -1.40 35.00 -31.16
C ARG A 179 -0.15 35.62 -31.78
#